data_AF-A0A1B9JWA0-F1
#
_entry.id   AF-A0A1B9JWA0-F1
#
_cell.length_a   1.000
_cell.length_b   1.000
_cell.length_c   1.000
_cell.angle_alpha   90.00
_cell.angle_beta   90.00
_cell.angle_gamma   90.00
#
_symmetry.space_group_name_H-M   'P 1'
#
loop_
_entity.id
_entity.type
_entity.pdbx_description
1 polymer ?
#
loop_
_entity_poly.entity_id
_entity_poly.type
_entity_poly.pdbx_seq_one_letter_code
_entity_poly.pdbx_strand_id
1 'polypeptide(L)'
;MAIKIMGIKNNLIEKAIKIIQIDNDNCVVLLDFFDPFFKDNKQLASKNIFLLDRKEDIKWIVHSDLLISGGFVDILFKENNLKAVSWNTGLYKIDLGTGFATPEILLK
;
A
#
# COMPACT_ATOMS: atom_id res chain seq x y z
N MET A 1 17.47 4.84 2.02
CA MET A 1 17.62 4.93 0.55
C MET A 1 16.25 5.34 0.02
N ALA A 2 16.06 6.60 -0.36
CA ALA A 2 14.75 7.09 -0.82
C ALA A 2 14.52 6.60 -2.25
N ILE A 3 13.41 5.86 -2.47
CA ILE A 3 13.02 5.41 -3.81
C ILE A 3 12.49 6.64 -4.55
N LYS A 4 13.37 7.27 -5.35
CA LYS A 4 13.01 8.42 -6.17
C LYS A 4 12.33 7.91 -7.44
N ILE A 5 11.00 7.75 -7.39
CA ILE A 5 10.20 7.52 -8.60
C ILE A 5 10.27 8.84 -9.40
N MET A 6 11.09 8.86 -10.46
CA MET A 6 11.36 10.05 -11.26
C MET A 6 10.08 10.67 -11.82
N GLY A 7 9.92 11.98 -11.62
CA GLY A 7 9.39 12.86 -12.67
C GLY A 7 7.99 13.44 -12.51
N ILE A 8 7.19 13.01 -11.54
CA ILE A 8 5.88 13.61 -11.28
C ILE A 8 5.76 13.75 -9.77
N LYS A 9 5.43 14.96 -9.28
CA LYS A 9 4.81 15.09 -7.94
C LYS A 9 3.48 14.34 -8.02
N ASN A 10 3.54 13.02 -7.88
CA ASN A 10 2.36 12.18 -7.93
C ASN A 10 1.66 12.40 -6.60
N ASN A 11 0.60 13.20 -6.63
CA ASN A 11 -0.25 13.39 -5.48
C ASN A 11 -0.99 12.06 -5.21
N LEU A 12 -0.30 11.15 -4.52
CA LEU A 12 -0.80 9.80 -4.22
C LEU A 12 -2.03 9.89 -3.31
N ILE A 13 -2.11 10.95 -2.50
CA ILE A 13 -3.26 11.25 -1.65
C ILE A 13 -4.50 11.54 -2.50
N GLU A 14 -4.40 12.39 -3.53
CA GLU A 14 -5.53 12.69 -4.44
C GLU A 14 -6.03 11.47 -5.21
N LYS A 15 -5.16 10.48 -5.44
CA LYS A 15 -5.47 9.23 -6.16
C LYS A 15 -5.92 8.10 -5.24
N ALA A 16 -5.80 8.28 -3.93
CA ALA A 16 -6.06 7.22 -2.98
C ALA A 16 -7.55 6.89 -2.93
N ILE A 17 -7.89 5.61 -3.10
CA ILE A 17 -9.25 5.11 -2.84
C ILE A 17 -9.52 5.01 -1.34
N LYS A 18 -8.46 4.93 -0.52
CA LYS A 18 -8.55 4.93 0.94
C LYS A 18 -7.30 5.54 1.56
N ILE A 19 -7.52 6.35 2.60
CA ILE A 19 -6.46 7.01 3.37
C ILE A 19 -6.69 6.70 4.85
N ILE A 20 -5.63 6.29 5.54
CA ILE A 20 -5.63 6.05 6.98
C ILE A 20 -4.53 6.88 7.62
N GLN A 21 -4.90 7.78 8.52
CA GLN A 21 -3.92 8.49 9.34
C GLN A 21 -3.33 7.53 10.38
N ILE A 22 -2.01 7.41 10.43
CA ILE A 22 -1.30 6.55 11.40
C ILE A 22 -0.92 7.34 12.64
N ASP A 23 -0.38 8.54 12.43
CA ASP A 23 -0.01 9.50 13.48
C ASP A 23 -0.09 10.92 12.90
N ASN A 24 0.38 11.95 13.60
CA ASN A 24 0.29 13.32 13.11
C ASN A 24 1.13 13.57 11.84
N ASP A 25 2.12 12.73 11.53
CA ASP A 25 3.11 12.94 10.49
C ASP A 25 2.98 11.97 9.32
N ASN A 26 2.26 10.86 9.51
CA ASN A 26 2.22 9.76 8.56
C ASN A 26 0.81 9.30 8.23
N CYS A 27 0.59 8.98 6.95
CA CYS A 27 -0.64 8.34 6.49
C CYS A 27 -0.33 7.16 5.56
N VAL A 28 -1.17 6.15 5.64
CA VAL A 28 -1.18 5.02 4.69
C VAL A 28 -2.24 5.30 3.64
N VAL A 29 -1.86 5.16 2.38
CA VAL A 29 -2.76 5.28 1.24
C VAL A 29 -2.86 3.97 0.49
N LEU A 30 -4.07 3.66 0.04
CA LEU A 30 -4.36 2.59 -0.89
C LEU A 30 -4.78 3.21 -2.22
N LEU A 31 -4.11 2.81 -3.31
CA LEU A 31 -4.48 3.18 -4.67
C LEU A 31 -5.22 2.03 -5.35
N ASP A 32 -6.06 2.36 -6.33
CA ASP A 32 -6.68 1.34 -7.18
C ASP A 32 -5.61 0.61 -8.02
N PHE A 33 -5.66 -0.73 -8.08
CA PHE A 33 -4.74 -1.54 -8.89
C PHE A 33 -4.73 -1.12 -10.38
N PHE A 34 -5.86 -0.63 -10.89
CA PHE A 34 -6.04 -0.17 -12.26
C PHE A 34 -5.80 1.34 -12.45
N ASP A 35 -5.36 2.06 -11.41
CA ASP A 35 -5.09 3.50 -11.54
C ASP A 35 -4.06 3.77 -12.65
N PRO A 36 -4.27 4.79 -13.52
CA PRO A 36 -3.31 5.16 -14.55
C PRO A 36 -1.90 5.47 -14.05
N PHE A 37 -1.73 5.76 -12.77
CA PHE A 37 -0.43 5.88 -12.10
C PHE A 37 0.44 4.62 -12.29
N PHE A 38 -0.17 3.44 -12.30
CA PHE A 38 0.53 2.17 -12.48
C PHE A 38 0.66 1.74 -13.94
N LYS A 39 0.31 2.61 -14.90
CA LYS A 39 0.33 2.26 -16.31
C LYS A 39 1.70 1.66 -16.69
N ASP A 40 1.64 0.48 -17.31
CA ASP A 40 2.79 -0.33 -17.73
C ASP A 40 3.64 -0.97 -16.61
N ASN A 41 3.26 -0.82 -15.32
CA ASN A 41 3.97 -1.43 -14.19
C ASN A 41 3.02 -2.22 -13.26
N LYS A 42 2.59 -3.39 -13.73
CA LYS A 42 1.75 -4.33 -12.95
C LYS A 42 2.41 -4.81 -11.66
N GLN A 43 3.73 -4.87 -11.62
CA GLN A 43 4.46 -5.27 -10.40
C GLN A 43 4.31 -4.21 -9.31
N LEU A 44 4.39 -2.92 -9.67
CA LEU A 44 4.11 -1.84 -8.74
C LEU A 44 2.62 -1.77 -8.39
N ALA A 45 1.72 -2.03 -9.34
CA ALA A 45 0.28 -2.13 -9.08
C ALA A 45 -0.06 -3.20 -8.02
N SER A 46 0.65 -4.34 -8.02
CA SER A 46 0.47 -5.37 -6.98
C SER A 46 0.91 -4.92 -5.58
N LYS A 47 1.60 -3.78 -5.49
CA LYS A 47 2.12 -3.16 -4.27
C LYS A 47 1.48 -1.79 -4.05
N ASN A 48 0.16 -1.71 -4.19
CA ASN A 48 -0.62 -0.48 -4.23
C ASN A 48 -0.92 0.18 -2.87
N ILE A 49 -0.21 -0.21 -1.80
CA ILE A 49 -0.30 0.44 -0.49
C ILE A 49 1.03 1.13 -0.19
N PHE A 50 0.96 2.38 0.25
CA PHE A 50 2.11 3.24 0.51
C PHE A 50 1.98 3.90 1.88
N LEU A 51 3.09 4.04 2.60
CA LEU A 51 3.21 4.97 3.71
C LEU A 51 3.85 6.26 3.22
N LEU A 52 3.18 7.36 3.49
CA LEU A 52 3.63 8.71 3.14
C LEU A 52 3.87 9.51 4.41
N ASP A 53 4.80 10.46 4.34
CA ASP A 53 4.93 11.52 5.35
C ASP A 53 4.13 12.78 4.98
N ARG A 54 4.20 13.84 5.81
CA ARG A 54 3.52 15.12 5.56
C ARG A 54 3.91 15.83 4.25
N LYS A 55 5.03 15.46 3.65
CA LYS A 55 5.50 16.01 2.37
C LYS A 55 5.11 15.11 1.19
N GLU A 56 4.35 14.06 1.46
CA GLU A 56 3.99 13.01 0.50
C GLU A 56 5.22 12.19 0.04
N ASP A 57 6.31 12.21 0.80
CA ASP A 57 7.46 11.36 0.52
C ASP A 57 7.14 9.91 0.91
N ILE A 58 7.40 8.96 -0.01
CA ILE A 58 7.17 7.54 0.22
C ILE A 58 8.21 7.00 1.22
N LYS A 59 7.74 6.59 2.40
CA LYS A 59 8.56 5.92 3.42
C LYS A 59 8.74 4.43 3.13
N TRP A 60 7.65 3.77 2.77
CA TRP A 60 7.69 2.38 2.28
C TRP A 60 6.53 2.10 1.34
N ILE A 61 6.71 1.05 0.55
CA ILE A 61 5.70 0.45 -0.34
C ILE A 61 5.47 -0.97 0.16
N VAL A 62 4.21 -1.40 0.26
CA VAL A 62 3.88 -2.73 0.75
C VAL A 62 4.61 -3.82 -0.03
N HIS A 63 5.10 -4.84 0.66
CA HIS A 63 5.75 -5.98 0.03
C HIS A 63 5.48 -7.26 0.81
N SER A 64 5.54 -8.41 0.13
CA SER A 64 5.34 -9.73 0.72
C SER A 64 6.26 -10.74 0.04
N ASP A 65 6.57 -11.83 0.73
CA ASP A 65 7.24 -13.00 0.14
C ASP A 65 6.29 -13.81 -0.75
N LEU A 66 4.98 -13.63 -0.57
CA LEU A 66 3.96 -14.25 -1.41
C LEU A 66 3.64 -13.37 -2.61
N LEU A 67 3.39 -14.02 -3.75
CA LEU A 67 2.96 -13.33 -4.95
C LEU A 67 1.48 -12.93 -4.82
N ILE A 68 1.23 -11.63 -4.70
CA ILE A 68 -0.12 -11.06 -4.62
C ILE A 68 -0.61 -10.74 -6.03
N SER A 69 -1.49 -11.57 -6.55
CA SER A 69 -2.14 -11.33 -7.84
C SER A 69 -3.24 -10.29 -7.70
N GLY A 70 -3.12 -9.14 -8.37
CA GLY A 70 -4.15 -8.10 -8.41
C GLY A 70 -4.13 -7.08 -7.26
N GLY A 71 -3.06 -7.05 -6.46
CA GLY A 71 -2.88 -6.08 -5.37
C GLY A 71 -3.88 -6.25 -4.22
N PHE A 72 -3.97 -5.19 -3.40
CA PHE A 72 -4.91 -5.08 -2.30
C PHE A 72 -6.12 -4.23 -2.70
N VAL A 73 -7.27 -4.51 -2.10
CA VAL A 73 -8.54 -3.83 -2.41
C VAL A 73 -9.14 -3.12 -1.21
N ASP A 74 -8.67 -3.42 0.00
CA ASP A 74 -9.04 -2.66 1.19
C ASP A 74 -7.90 -2.66 2.22
N ILE A 75 -7.91 -1.65 3.08
CA ILE A 75 -7.02 -1.52 4.24
C ILE A 75 -7.84 -1.19 5.49
N LEU A 76 -7.47 -1.78 6.63
CA LEU A 76 -8.15 -1.63 7.90
C LEU A 76 -7.12 -1.27 8.98
N PHE A 77 -7.42 -0.30 9.83
CA PHE A 77 -6.54 0.08 10.93
C PHE A 77 -7.32 0.14 12.24
N LYS A 78 -6.92 -0.70 13.19
CA LYS A 78 -7.53 -0.76 14.52
C LYS A 78 -6.49 -1.22 15.53
N GLU A 79 -6.48 -0.60 16.72
CA GLU A 79 -5.59 -1.01 17.83
C GLU A 79 -4.13 -1.11 17.40
N ASN A 80 -3.65 -0.12 16.62
CA ASN A 80 -2.30 -0.05 16.06
C ASN A 80 -1.92 -1.23 15.15
N ASN A 81 -2.89 -1.95 14.60
CA ASN A 81 -2.68 -3.02 13.62
C ASN A 81 -3.24 -2.60 12.27
N LEU A 82 -2.38 -2.52 11.27
CA LEU A 82 -2.75 -2.34 9.87
C LEU A 82 -2.97 -3.71 9.24
N LYS A 83 -4.13 -3.89 8.60
CA LYS A 83 -4.46 -5.07 7.82
C LYS A 83 -4.84 -4.66 6.40
N ALA A 84 -4.63 -5.57 5.46
CA ALA A 84 -5.01 -5.38 4.07
C ALA A 84 -5.69 -6.63 3.51
N VAL A 85 -6.66 -6.41 2.63
CA VAL A 85 -7.45 -7.46 2.00
C VAL A 85 -7.10 -7.50 0.51
N SER A 86 -6.91 -8.71 -0.01
CA SER A 86 -6.75 -8.99 -1.44
C SER A 86 -7.82 -10.00 -1.87
N TRP A 87 -8.57 -9.71 -2.93
CA TRP A 87 -9.61 -10.61 -3.45
C TRP A 87 -9.10 -12.03 -3.74
N ASN A 88 -7.86 -12.13 -4.23
CA ASN A 88 -7.33 -13.38 -4.74
C ASN A 88 -6.51 -14.14 -3.70
N THR A 89 -6.00 -13.46 -2.68
CA THR A 89 -5.01 -14.07 -1.78
C THR A 89 -5.38 -14.00 -0.30
N GLY A 90 -6.37 -13.18 0.08
CA GLY A 90 -6.93 -13.16 1.42
C GLY A 90 -6.51 -11.95 2.27
N LEU A 91 -6.36 -12.17 3.58
CA LEU A 91 -6.11 -11.14 4.59
C LEU A 91 -4.65 -11.16 5.03
N TYR A 92 -4.05 -9.96 5.11
CA TYR A 92 -2.68 -9.75 5.49
C TYR A 92 -2.59 -8.76 6.64
N LYS A 93 -1.65 -9.00 7.55
CA LYS A 93 -1.17 -8.00 8.50
C LYS A 93 0.01 -7.27 7.89
N ILE A 94 0.03 -5.95 7.97
CA ILE A 94 1.13 -5.12 7.49
C ILE A 94 1.91 -4.57 8.70
N ASP A 95 3.22 -4.78 8.68
CA ASP A 95 4.15 -4.15 9.61
C ASP A 95 4.32 -2.67 9.26
N LEU A 96 3.96 -1.77 10.19
CA LEU A 96 4.00 -0.32 9.96
C LEU A 96 5.43 0.25 9.83
N GLY A 97 6.44 -0.43 10.38
CA GLY A 97 7.83 0.02 10.31
C GLY A 97 8.47 -0.25 8.95
N THR A 98 8.04 -1.32 8.29
CA THR A 98 8.72 -1.86 7.10
C THR A 98 7.83 -1.93 5.85
N GLY A 99 6.51 -2.00 6.01
CA GLY A 99 5.57 -2.30 4.93
C GLY A 99 5.47 -3.79 4.60
N PHE A 100 6.08 -4.67 5.39
CA PHE A 100 6.01 -6.12 5.13
C PHE A 100 4.61 -6.67 5.44
N ALA A 101 4.01 -7.34 4.46
CA ALA A 101 2.70 -7.95 4.54
C ALA A 101 2.82 -9.47 4.80
N THR A 102 2.41 -9.88 5.99
CA THR A 102 2.36 -11.29 6.41
C THR A 102 0.92 -11.81 6.27
N PRO A 103 0.69 -12.94 5.60
CA PRO A 103 -0.65 -13.51 5.50
C PRO A 103 -1.17 -13.93 6.88
N GLU A 104 -2.41 -13.54 7.18
CA GLU A 104 -3.15 -14.03 8.34
C GLU A 104 -4.18 -15.08 7.92
N ILE A 105 -4.84 -14.87 6.77
CA ILE A 105 -5.81 -15.80 6.19
C ILE A 105 -5.54 -15.88 4.69
N LEU A 106 -5.18 -17.06 4.18
CA LEU A 106 -5.03 -17.30 2.75
C LEU A 106 -6.32 -17.89 2.18
N LEU A 107 -6.74 -17.38 1.03
CA LEU A 107 -7.78 -18.00 0.23
C LEU A 107 -7.17 -19.20 -0.52
N LYS A 108 -7.85 -20.36 -0.48
CA LYS A 108 -7.45 -21.58 -1.17
C LYS A 108 -8.01 -21.63 -2.58
#